data_AF-A0A1Y1L246-F1
#
_entry.id   AF-A0A1Y1L246-F1
#
_cell.length_a   1.000
_cell.length_b   1.000
_cell.length_c   1.000
_cell.angle_alpha   90.00
_cell.angle_beta   90.00
_cell.angle_gamma   90.00
#
_symmetry.space_group_name_H-M   'P 1'
#
loop_
_entity.id
_entity.type
_entity.pdbx_description
1 polymer ?
#
loop_
_entity_poly.entity_id
_entity_poly.type
_entity_poly.pdbx_seq_one_letter_code
_entity_poly.pdbx_strand_id
1 'polypeptide(L)'
;VNSAPAATLSPNVHWSYDTKAVENVIPVEPKKGCELYYGDSDPSKSGYYAFVTYFFKSPSVNIDHTDHLAAEYHEKNGMTVSFNNKEAFKHALDTWTMTNGLLLIAYIPGCGDYAKGERCYFNVTAIEYKHEQLVIVAKGDSMHPDQVTNLGETEWGWWNANKDNAHGSASASASGNAFAWGTS
;
A
#
# COMPACT_ATOMS: atom_id res chain seq x y z
N VAL A 1 1.55 33.99 11.52
CA VAL A 1 1.93 32.65 11.01
C VAL A 1 1.27 31.62 11.90
N ASN A 2 0.32 30.83 11.39
CA ASN A 2 -0.32 29.76 12.17
C ASN A 2 0.64 28.57 12.22
N SER A 3 1.37 28.44 13.33
CA SER A 3 2.24 27.30 13.64
C SER A 3 1.41 26.18 14.28
N ALA A 4 0.38 25.72 13.57
CA ALA A 4 -0.21 24.42 13.88
C ALA A 4 0.79 23.33 13.45
N PRO A 5 1.03 22.28 14.25
CA PRO A 5 1.88 21.17 13.84
C PRO A 5 1.34 20.59 12.52
N ALA A 6 2.17 20.56 11.48
CA ALA A 6 1.87 19.77 10.30
C ALA A 6 2.02 18.29 10.70
N ALA A 7 0.93 17.53 10.72
CA ALA A 7 1.00 16.10 10.91
C ALA A 7 1.43 15.45 9.58
N THR A 8 2.62 14.86 9.55
CA THR A 8 3.04 14.00 8.43
C THR A 8 2.46 12.62 8.65
N LEU A 9 1.59 12.18 7.74
CA LEU A 9 1.06 10.82 7.76
C LEU A 9 2.12 9.85 7.25
N SER A 10 2.33 8.75 7.97
CA SER A 10 3.30 7.73 7.58
C SER A 10 2.66 6.66 6.68
N PRO A 11 3.43 6.10 5.72
CA PRO A 11 3.05 4.91 4.98
C PRO A 11 2.61 3.79 5.91
N ASN A 12 1.45 3.20 5.63
CA ASN A 12 0.99 2.01 6.33
C ASN A 12 0.05 1.18 5.43
N VAL A 13 -0.38 0.03 5.92
CA VAL A 13 -1.44 -0.79 5.32
C VAL A 13 -2.72 -0.52 6.10
N HIS A 14 -3.81 -0.20 5.39
CA HIS A 14 -5.09 -0.02 6.04
C HIS A 14 -5.57 -1.34 6.66
N TRP A 15 -6.11 -1.31 7.87
CA TRP A 15 -6.48 -2.51 8.64
C TRP A 15 -7.50 -3.43 7.96
N SER A 16 -8.28 -2.91 7.01
CA SER A 16 -9.26 -3.70 6.26
C SER A 16 -8.66 -4.42 5.05
N TYR A 17 -7.39 -4.16 4.71
CA TYR A 17 -6.74 -4.77 3.57
C TYR A 17 -6.31 -6.20 3.91
N ASP A 18 -6.69 -7.17 3.08
CA ASP A 18 -6.32 -8.57 3.29
C ASP A 18 -4.90 -8.82 2.79
N THR A 19 -3.90 -8.74 3.67
CA THR A 19 -2.49 -9.01 3.34
C THR A 19 -2.19 -10.49 3.12
N LYS A 20 -3.14 -11.39 3.43
CA LYS A 20 -2.98 -12.84 3.27
C LYS A 20 -3.44 -13.35 1.91
N ALA A 21 -4.08 -12.52 1.08
CA ALA A 21 -4.39 -12.86 -0.29
C ALA A 21 -3.08 -13.03 -1.08
N VAL A 22 -2.87 -14.22 -1.66
CA VAL A 22 -1.64 -14.52 -2.40
C VAL A 22 -1.55 -13.70 -3.69
N GLU A 23 -2.70 -13.28 -4.21
CA GLU A 23 -2.86 -12.44 -5.39
C GLU A 23 -2.23 -11.05 -5.22
N ASN A 24 -1.97 -10.60 -3.99
CA ASN A 24 -1.31 -9.32 -3.74
C ASN A 24 0.14 -9.27 -4.26
N VAL A 25 0.75 -10.43 -4.53
CA VAL A 25 2.07 -10.50 -5.19
C VAL A 25 1.98 -10.31 -6.71
N ILE A 26 0.78 -10.32 -7.30
CA ILE A 26 0.58 -10.15 -8.73
C ILE A 26 0.59 -8.66 -9.07
N PRO A 27 1.34 -8.21 -10.10
CA PRO A 27 1.35 -6.82 -10.51
C PRO A 27 -0.05 -6.30 -10.86
N VAL A 28 -0.37 -5.13 -10.32
CA VAL A 28 -1.51 -4.33 -10.77
C VAL A 28 -1.16 -3.76 -12.14
N GLU A 29 -2.05 -3.98 -13.11
CA GLU A 29 -1.87 -3.48 -14.47
C GLU A 29 -1.75 -1.94 -14.54
N PRO A 30 -1.00 -1.39 -15.51
CA PRO A 30 -0.88 0.04 -15.72
C PRO A 30 -2.27 0.71 -15.78
N LYS A 31 -2.38 1.91 -15.21
CA LYS A 31 -3.61 2.73 -15.22
C LYS A 31 -4.83 2.11 -14.51
N LYS A 32 -4.74 0.96 -13.84
CA LYS A 32 -5.85 0.42 -13.03
C LYS A 32 -6.02 1.16 -11.69
N GLY A 33 -4.98 1.87 -11.26
CA GLY A 33 -4.93 2.55 -9.96
C GLY A 33 -4.35 1.62 -8.90
N CYS A 34 -3.37 2.12 -8.15
CA CYS A 34 -2.77 1.46 -7.00
C CYS A 34 -2.94 2.39 -5.80
N GLU A 35 -3.83 2.01 -4.90
CA GLU A 35 -4.16 2.76 -3.70
C GLU A 35 -3.10 2.53 -2.62
N LEU A 36 -2.63 3.62 -2.01
CA LEU A 36 -1.64 3.64 -0.95
C LEU A 36 -2.24 4.34 0.26
N TYR A 37 -2.19 3.67 1.41
CA TYR A 37 -2.69 4.22 2.66
C TYR A 37 -1.59 4.95 3.45
N TYR A 38 -1.98 6.07 4.07
CA TYR A 38 -1.16 6.82 5.02
C TYR A 38 -1.99 7.13 6.28
N GLY A 39 -1.50 6.73 7.45
CA GLY A 39 -2.24 6.85 8.71
C GLY A 39 -1.85 5.78 9.73
N ASP A 40 -2.65 5.66 10.79
CA ASP A 40 -2.50 4.59 11.78
C ASP A 40 -3.16 3.32 11.26
N SER A 41 -2.51 2.17 11.40
CA SER A 41 -3.08 0.87 11.01
C SER A 41 -3.98 0.25 12.09
N ASP A 42 -4.18 0.93 13.22
CA ASP A 42 -5.06 0.50 14.29
C ASP A 42 -6.44 1.17 14.16
N PRO A 43 -7.51 0.42 13.82
CA PRO A 43 -8.86 0.97 13.71
C PRO A 43 -9.38 1.55 15.03
N SER A 44 -8.78 1.22 16.17
CA SER A 44 -9.19 1.75 17.48
C SER A 44 -8.66 3.14 17.79
N LYS A 45 -7.77 3.69 16.95
CA LYS A 45 -7.16 5.02 17.17
C LYS A 45 -7.72 6.03 16.19
N SER A 46 -8.32 7.10 16.70
CA SER A 46 -8.76 8.21 15.86
C SER A 46 -7.57 9.00 15.32
N GLY A 47 -7.66 9.50 14.09
CA GLY A 47 -6.55 10.20 13.46
C GLY A 47 -6.86 10.67 12.04
N TYR A 48 -5.98 11.52 11.51
CA TYR A 48 -5.99 11.87 10.09
C TYR A 48 -5.52 10.68 9.26
N TYR A 49 -6.09 10.53 8.08
CA TYR A 49 -5.65 9.56 7.09
C TYR A 49 -5.63 10.16 5.69
N ALA A 50 -4.91 9.49 4.80
CA ALA A 50 -5.00 9.73 3.37
C ALA A 50 -4.98 8.42 2.58
N PHE A 51 -5.78 8.38 1.53
CA PHE A 51 -5.63 7.41 0.44
C PHE A 51 -5.06 8.13 -0.76
N VAL A 52 -3.92 7.65 -1.27
CA VAL A 52 -3.29 8.16 -2.48
C VAL A 52 -3.37 7.07 -3.53
N THR A 53 -4.11 7.30 -4.62
CA THR A 53 -4.24 6.34 -5.72
C THR A 53 -3.38 6.79 -6.88
N TYR A 54 -2.33 6.03 -7.18
CA TYR A 54 -1.45 6.30 -8.31
C TYR A 54 -1.78 5.44 -9.52
N PHE A 55 -1.74 6.07 -10.69
CA PHE A 55 -1.93 5.41 -11.98
C PHE A 55 -0.57 5.27 -12.68
N PHE A 56 0.15 4.20 -12.34
CA PHE A 56 1.51 3.96 -12.83
C PHE A 56 1.59 3.72 -14.34
N LYS A 57 2.76 4.04 -14.91
CA LYS A 57 3.12 3.82 -16.33
C LYS A 57 3.41 2.35 -16.63
N SER A 58 3.89 1.61 -15.64
CA SER A 58 4.25 0.20 -15.71
C SER A 58 3.43 -0.62 -14.71
N PRO A 59 3.33 -1.95 -14.90
CA PRO A 59 2.77 -2.85 -13.89
C PRO A 59 3.46 -2.64 -12.54
N SER A 60 2.69 -2.63 -11.46
CA SER A 60 3.21 -2.30 -10.12
C SER A 60 2.80 -3.32 -9.07
N VAL A 61 3.73 -3.71 -8.21
CA VAL A 61 3.46 -4.54 -7.03
C VAL A 61 3.74 -3.70 -5.79
N ASN A 62 2.73 -3.55 -4.92
CA ASN A 62 2.95 -2.99 -3.60
C ASN A 62 3.32 -4.12 -2.64
N ILE A 63 4.60 -4.21 -2.31
CA ILE A 63 5.11 -5.29 -1.45
C ILE A 63 4.73 -5.08 0.02
N ASP A 64 4.34 -3.86 0.42
CA ASP A 64 3.81 -3.62 1.77
C ASP A 64 2.43 -4.30 1.96
N HIS A 65 1.72 -4.59 0.86
CA HIS A 65 0.34 -5.11 0.88
C HIS A 65 0.26 -6.64 1.00
N THR A 66 1.33 -7.32 1.39
CA THR A 66 1.33 -8.78 1.47
C THR A 66 2.18 -9.32 2.61
N ASP A 67 1.67 -10.35 3.28
CA ASP A 67 2.41 -11.11 4.29
C ASP A 67 3.29 -12.22 3.68
N HIS A 68 3.22 -12.44 2.36
CA HIS A 68 3.83 -13.60 1.69
C HIS A 68 5.31 -13.42 1.35
N LEU A 69 5.84 -12.21 1.52
CA LEU A 69 7.23 -11.87 1.24
C LEU A 69 7.74 -10.81 2.21
N ALA A 70 9.06 -10.71 2.28
CA ALA A 70 9.77 -9.62 2.93
C ALA A 70 10.79 -9.05 1.94
N ALA A 71 11.03 -7.75 2.00
CA ALA A 71 12.00 -7.11 1.13
C ALA A 71 13.04 -6.31 1.88
N GLU A 72 14.27 -6.36 1.36
CA GLU A 72 15.40 -5.62 1.87
C GLU A 72 16.04 -4.84 0.71
N TYR A 73 16.36 -3.58 0.95
CA TYR A 73 17.08 -2.77 -0.02
C TYR A 73 18.58 -2.75 0.29
N HIS A 74 19.38 -2.89 -0.75
CA HIS A 74 20.82 -2.80 -0.71
C HIS A 74 21.30 -1.89 -1.83
N GLU A 75 21.90 -0.74 -1.49
CA GLU A 75 22.33 0.29 -2.45
C GLU A 75 23.09 -0.26 -3.66
N LYS A 76 23.98 -1.25 -3.45
CA LYS A 76 24.76 -1.87 -4.53
C LYS A 76 24.07 -3.05 -5.21
N ASN A 77 23.12 -3.69 -4.55
CA ASN A 77 22.54 -4.95 -4.97
C ASN A 77 21.06 -4.86 -5.38
N GLY A 78 20.44 -3.69 -5.27
CA GLY A 78 19.02 -3.49 -5.53
C GLY A 78 18.15 -4.02 -4.38
N MET A 79 16.97 -4.50 -4.72
CA MET A 79 15.98 -5.01 -3.77
C MET A 79 15.99 -6.53 -3.76
N THR A 80 16.18 -7.13 -2.58
CA THR A 80 16.05 -8.58 -2.36
C THR A 80 14.68 -8.86 -1.79
N VAL A 81 13.89 -9.69 -2.47
CA VAL A 81 12.55 -10.09 -2.07
C VAL A 81 12.57 -11.58 -1.73
N SER A 82 12.29 -11.91 -0.47
CA SER A 82 12.28 -13.28 0.05
C SER A 82 10.85 -13.72 0.30
N PHE A 83 10.42 -14.80 -0.33
CA PHE A 83 9.07 -15.33 -0.22
C PHE A 83 9.01 -16.39 0.87
N ASN A 84 7.95 -16.38 1.67
CA ASN A 84 7.79 -17.36 2.75
C ASN A 84 7.09 -18.65 2.31
N ASN A 85 6.54 -18.68 1.10
CA ASN A 85 5.87 -19.85 0.53
C ASN A 85 6.09 -19.97 -0.99
N LYS A 86 5.95 -21.20 -1.49
CA LYS A 86 6.21 -21.53 -2.90
C LYS A 86 5.14 -21.00 -3.86
N GLU A 87 3.91 -20.81 -3.38
CA GLU A 87 2.78 -20.36 -4.20
C GLU A 87 2.96 -18.90 -4.58
N ALA A 88 3.23 -18.03 -3.60
CA ALA A 88 3.56 -16.63 -3.82
C ALA A 88 4.80 -16.45 -4.70
N PHE A 89 5.86 -17.24 -4.45
CA PHE A 89 7.05 -17.23 -5.31
C PHE A 89 6.72 -17.64 -6.75
N LYS A 90 5.86 -18.65 -6.94
CA LYS A 90 5.40 -19.06 -8.26
C LYS A 90 4.60 -17.95 -8.96
N HIS A 91 3.69 -17.28 -8.26
CA HIS A 91 2.98 -16.13 -8.81
C HIS A 91 3.95 -15.04 -9.27
N ALA A 92 4.96 -14.72 -8.47
CA ALA A 92 5.98 -13.76 -8.87
C ALA A 92 6.77 -14.24 -10.10
N LEU A 93 7.21 -15.50 -10.15
CA LEU A 93 7.88 -16.07 -11.33
C LEU A 93 7.04 -15.97 -12.61
N ASP A 94 5.74 -16.24 -12.49
CA ASP A 94 4.85 -16.30 -13.64
C ASP A 94 4.41 -14.90 -14.11
N THR A 95 4.41 -13.90 -13.23
CA THR A 95 3.80 -12.58 -13.49
C THR A 95 4.76 -11.40 -13.45
N TRP A 96 5.89 -11.49 -12.75
CA TRP A 96 6.87 -10.40 -12.69
C TRP A 96 7.70 -10.41 -13.97
N THR A 97 7.33 -9.54 -14.90
CA THR A 97 7.97 -9.43 -16.20
C THR A 97 8.47 -8.02 -16.44
N MET A 98 9.58 -7.92 -17.19
CA MET A 98 10.16 -6.64 -17.59
C MET A 98 9.67 -6.15 -18.96
N THR A 99 8.84 -6.92 -19.67
CA THR A 99 8.38 -6.59 -21.03
C THR A 99 7.73 -5.21 -21.12
N ASN A 100 6.97 -4.80 -20.09
CA ASN A 100 6.31 -3.50 -20.00
C ASN A 100 6.83 -2.66 -18.80
N GLY A 101 8.04 -2.97 -18.33
CA GLY A 101 8.57 -2.51 -17.05
C GLY A 101 7.91 -3.20 -15.86
N LEU A 102 8.48 -2.97 -14.67
CA LEU A 102 7.95 -3.44 -13.39
C LEU A 102 8.33 -2.42 -12.32
N LEU A 103 7.36 -2.01 -11.52
CA LEU A 103 7.57 -1.12 -10.38
C LEU A 103 7.30 -1.88 -9.08
N LEU A 104 8.26 -1.88 -8.17
CA LEU A 104 8.06 -2.38 -6.80
C LEU A 104 7.88 -1.20 -5.85
N ILE A 105 6.82 -1.22 -5.06
CA ILE A 105 6.47 -0.14 -4.13
C ILE A 105 6.62 -0.65 -2.72
N ALA A 106 7.44 0.02 -1.91
CA ALA A 106 7.82 -0.46 -0.60
C ALA A 106 8.09 0.68 0.39
N TYR A 107 7.77 0.52 1.66
CA TYR A 107 8.26 1.38 2.72
C TYR A 107 9.35 0.68 3.54
N ILE A 108 10.59 0.70 3.01
CA ILE A 108 11.73 -0.02 3.60
C ILE A 108 12.94 0.90 3.80
N PRO A 109 13.75 0.68 4.86
CA PRO A 109 14.95 1.47 5.11
C PRO A 109 15.94 1.48 3.94
N GLY A 110 16.51 2.66 3.65
CA GLY A 110 17.53 2.85 2.62
C GLY A 110 17.00 3.03 1.20
N CYS A 111 15.69 2.88 0.96
CA CYS A 111 15.05 3.05 -0.35
C CYS A 111 14.11 4.26 -0.31
N GLY A 112 14.18 5.15 -1.29
CA GLY A 112 13.49 6.45 -1.23
C GLY A 112 13.95 7.31 -0.04
N ASP A 113 13.14 8.28 0.37
CA ASP A 113 13.38 9.08 1.58
C ASP A 113 12.63 8.49 2.79
N TYR A 114 12.96 7.24 3.13
CA TYR A 114 12.32 6.48 4.22
C TYR A 114 12.26 7.28 5.53
N ALA A 115 13.34 8.02 5.85
CA ALA A 115 13.43 8.81 7.07
C ALA A 115 12.42 9.98 7.13
N LYS A 116 11.90 10.41 5.98
CA LYS A 116 10.84 11.42 5.87
C LYS A 116 9.44 10.83 5.64
N GLY A 117 9.30 9.51 5.68
CA GLY A 117 8.02 8.83 5.46
C GLY A 117 7.68 8.67 3.97
N GLU A 118 8.66 8.71 3.07
CA GLU A 118 8.42 8.45 1.65
C GLU A 118 8.53 6.96 1.34
N ARG A 119 7.60 6.45 0.52
CA ARG A 119 7.71 5.11 -0.06
C ARG A 119 8.75 5.11 -1.16
N CYS A 120 9.43 3.99 -1.29
CA CYS A 120 10.29 3.69 -2.42
C CYS A 120 9.45 3.24 -3.61
N TYR A 121 9.61 3.92 -4.75
CA TYR A 121 9.08 3.49 -6.04
C TYR A 121 10.24 2.94 -6.88
N PHE A 122 10.53 1.66 -6.70
CA PHE A 122 11.70 1.02 -7.26
C PHE A 122 11.42 0.53 -8.68
N ASN A 123 11.98 1.24 -9.66
CA ASN A 123 11.85 0.88 -11.07
C ASN A 123 12.84 -0.22 -11.41
N VAL A 124 12.33 -1.43 -11.62
CA VAL A 124 13.15 -2.61 -11.89
C VAL A 124 13.73 -2.52 -13.31
N THR A 125 14.98 -2.94 -13.46
CA THR A 125 15.69 -3.01 -14.74
C THR A 125 16.23 -4.40 -15.04
N ALA A 126 16.43 -5.24 -14.02
CA ALA A 126 16.76 -6.65 -14.17
C ALA A 126 16.26 -7.47 -12.97
N ILE A 127 16.01 -8.76 -13.20
CA ILE A 127 15.58 -9.70 -12.16
C ILE A 127 16.46 -10.95 -12.20
N GLU A 128 16.92 -11.37 -11.02
CA GLU A 128 17.60 -12.65 -10.80
C GLU A 128 16.73 -13.54 -9.90
N TYR A 129 16.52 -14.79 -10.33
CA TYR A 129 15.67 -15.75 -9.63
C TYR A 129 16.49 -16.82 -8.92
N LYS A 130 16.44 -16.84 -7.58
CA LYS A 130 17.10 -17.84 -6.74
C LYS A 130 16.08 -18.87 -6.25
N HIS A 131 15.76 -19.80 -7.13
CA HIS A 131 14.67 -20.77 -6.97
C HIS A 131 14.77 -21.61 -5.69
N GLU A 132 15.98 -22.08 -5.34
CA GLU A 132 16.20 -22.92 -4.15
C GLU A 132 15.95 -22.17 -2.84
N GLN A 133 16.05 -20.83 -2.87
CA GLN A 133 15.93 -19.96 -1.70
C GLN A 133 14.57 -19.27 -1.64
N LEU A 134 13.72 -19.41 -2.68
CA LEU A 134 12.49 -18.62 -2.85
C LEU A 134 12.77 -17.11 -2.79
N VAL A 135 13.85 -16.68 -3.45
CA VAL A 135 14.32 -15.29 -3.44
C VAL A 135 14.34 -14.74 -4.87
N ILE A 136 13.91 -13.48 -5.00
CA ILE A 136 14.08 -12.66 -6.20
C ILE A 136 15.00 -11.49 -5.86
N VAL A 137 16.03 -11.25 -6.66
CA VAL A 137 16.86 -10.05 -6.57
C VAL A 137 16.52 -9.14 -7.74
N ALA A 138 15.86 -8.02 -7.46
CA ALA A 138 15.53 -7.00 -8.43
C ALA A 138 16.61 -5.90 -8.45
N LYS A 139 17.20 -5.65 -9.62
CA LYS A 139 18.08 -4.49 -9.87
C LYS A 139 17.26 -3.35 -10.43
N GLY A 140 17.67 -2.12 -10.17
CA GLY A 140 16.91 -0.94 -10.52
C GLY A 140 17.26 0.24 -9.64
N ASP A 141 16.47 1.30 -9.78
CA ASP A 141 16.67 2.57 -9.09
C ASP A 141 15.37 3.03 -8.43
N SER A 142 15.51 3.71 -7.28
CA SER A 142 14.39 4.41 -6.65
C SER A 142 14.05 5.65 -7.48
N MET A 143 12.78 5.80 -7.84
CA MET A 143 12.28 6.90 -8.66
C MET A 143 11.34 7.80 -7.87
N HIS A 144 11.23 9.06 -8.28
CA HIS A 144 10.17 9.94 -7.77
C HIS A 144 8.81 9.52 -8.38
N PRO A 145 7.69 9.56 -7.63
CA PRO A 145 6.37 9.15 -8.14
C PRO A 145 5.98 9.85 -9.45
N ASP A 146 6.31 11.13 -9.63
CA ASP A 146 6.03 11.88 -10.87
C ASP A 146 6.72 11.29 -12.11
N GLN A 147 7.83 10.57 -11.92
CA GLN A 147 8.56 9.93 -13.03
C GLN A 147 7.88 8.63 -13.47
N VAL A 148 7.17 7.96 -12.56
CA VAL A 148 6.60 6.62 -12.79
C VAL A 148 5.07 6.60 -12.89
N THR A 149 4.40 7.73 -12.63
CA THR A 149 2.93 7.86 -12.68
C THR A 149 2.46 8.73 -13.85
N ASN A 150 1.23 8.46 -14.32
CA ASN A 150 0.52 9.34 -15.25
C ASN A 150 -0.40 10.33 -14.53
N LEU A 151 -0.96 9.89 -13.40
CA LEU A 151 -1.92 10.62 -12.58
C LEU A 151 -1.81 10.12 -11.13
N GLY A 152 -2.12 11.00 -10.18
CA GLY A 152 -2.39 10.67 -8.80
C GLY A 152 -3.70 11.30 -8.36
N GLU A 153 -4.51 10.55 -7.62
CA GLU A 153 -5.70 11.03 -6.93
C GLU A 153 -5.46 10.92 -5.43
N THR A 154 -6.09 11.80 -4.65
CA THR A 154 -5.92 11.78 -3.19
C THR A 154 -7.21 12.11 -2.48
N GLU A 155 -7.53 11.27 -1.49
CA GLU A 155 -8.56 11.50 -0.50
C GLU A 155 -7.90 11.72 0.86
N TRP A 156 -8.40 12.71 1.61
CA TRP A 156 -8.00 12.98 2.98
C TRP A 156 -9.21 12.88 3.89
N GLY A 157 -9.00 12.38 5.10
CA GLY A 157 -10.09 12.30 6.07
C GLY A 157 -9.64 12.25 7.50
N TRP A 158 -10.63 12.15 8.37
CA TRP A 158 -10.46 11.93 9.80
C TRP A 158 -11.23 10.67 10.20
N TRP A 159 -10.50 9.68 10.68
CA TRP A 159 -11.06 8.47 11.25
C TRP A 159 -11.46 8.70 12.70
N ASN A 160 -12.67 8.26 13.07
CA ASN A 160 -13.19 8.36 14.43
C ASN A 160 -13.56 6.97 14.95
N ALA A 161 -12.63 6.36 15.69
CA ALA A 161 -12.75 5.02 16.25
C ALA A 161 -13.99 4.83 17.16
N ASN A 162 -14.48 5.91 17.79
CA ASN A 162 -15.63 5.82 18.70
C ASN A 162 -16.98 5.71 17.97
N LYS A 163 -17.06 6.11 16.70
CA LYS A 163 -18.29 5.98 15.92
C LYS A 163 -18.59 4.53 15.55
N ASP A 164 -17.55 3.73 15.32
CA ASP A 164 -17.70 2.35 14.87
C ASP A 164 -17.82 1.38 16.06
N ASN A 165 -17.23 1.73 17.21
CA ASN A 165 -17.48 1.03 18.48
C ASN A 165 -18.95 1.14 18.97
N ALA A 166 -19.69 2.16 18.53
CA ALA A 166 -21.11 2.31 18.86
C ALA A 166 -22.02 1.28 18.14
N HIS A 167 -21.56 0.71 17.02
CA HIS A 167 -22.30 -0.35 16.31
C HIS A 167 -22.16 -1.74 16.96
N GLY A 168 -21.17 -1.94 17.84
CA GLY A 168 -20.92 -3.24 18.51
C GLY A 168 -21.70 -3.48 19.81
N SER A 169 -22.53 -2.54 20.28
CA SER A 169 -23.26 -2.65 21.55
C SER A 169 -24.78 -2.46 21.45
N ALA A 170 -25.35 -2.32 20.26
CA ALA A 170 -26.80 -2.22 20.10
C ALA A 170 -27.45 -3.60 19.89
N SER A 171 -27.40 -4.45 20.92
CA SER A 171 -28.48 -5.40 21.13
C SER A 171 -29.54 -4.75 22.02
N ALA A 172 -30.79 -4.92 21.61
CA ALA A 172 -32.05 -4.61 22.31
C ALA A 172 -32.78 -3.32 21.88
N SER A 173 -33.85 -3.60 21.13
CA SER A 173 -35.23 -3.13 21.38
C SER A 173 -35.79 -2.15 20.38
N ALA A 174 -36.63 -2.71 19.50
CA ALA A 174 -37.63 -1.99 18.75
C ALA A 174 -38.55 -1.19 19.69
N SER A 175 -38.68 0.11 19.43
CA SER A 175 -39.91 0.86 19.66
C SER A 175 -39.90 2.03 18.70
N GLY A 176 -40.79 1.97 17.71
CA GLY A 176 -40.91 2.99 16.68
C GLY A 176 -41.33 4.34 17.24
N ASN A 177 -41.07 5.37 16.45
CA ASN A 177 -42.04 6.42 16.18
C ASN A 177 -41.65 7.10 14.88
N ALA A 178 -42.63 7.13 13.97
CA ALA A 178 -42.59 7.85 12.71
C ALA A 178 -42.51 9.36 12.97
N PHE A 179 -41.79 10.07 12.12
CA PHE A 179 -41.86 11.53 12.04
C PHE A 179 -42.07 11.95 10.58
N ALA A 180 -43.12 12.75 10.40
CA ALA A 180 -43.69 13.19 9.14
C ALA A 180 -43.08 14.53 8.66
N TRP A 181 -43.19 14.75 7.36
CA TRP A 181 -42.73 15.94 6.65
C TRP A 181 -43.57 17.18 6.97
N GLY A 182 -42.92 18.35 7.04
CA GLY A 182 -43.57 19.65 7.10
C GLY A 182 -42.71 20.71 6.40
N THR A 183 -43.16 21.13 5.22
CA THR A 183 -42.62 22.23 4.43
C THR A 183 -43.08 23.59 4.96
N SER A 184 -42.28 24.62 4.75
CA SER A 184 -42.74 25.99 4.49
C SER A 184 -41.83 26.63 3.45
#